data_AF-A0A561DEI1-F1
#
_entry.id   AF-A0A561DEI1-F1
#
_cell.length_a   1.000
_cell.length_b   1.000
_cell.length_c   1.000
_cell.angle_alpha   90.00
_cell.angle_beta   90.00
_cell.angle_gamma   90.00
#
_symmetry.space_group_name_H-M   'P 1'
#
loop_
_entity.id
_entity.type
_entity.pdbx_description
1 polymer ?
#
loop_
_entity_poly.entity_id
_entity_poly.type
_entity_poly.pdbx_seq_one_letter_code
_entity_poly.pdbx_strand_id
1 'polypeptide(L)'
;MQNEKFDIEILKLIENKLDYIYSIAKSNYNDNPELMDTIENLAQVANIFAKSRIQELKGHVITSSPQGFIVSKIANSYSRMQNYEKQKKDINVPPWKL
;
A
#
# COMPACT_ATOMS: atom_id res chain seq x y z
N MET A 1 1.59 -28.37 -7.56
CA MET A 1 0.67 -27.27 -7.20
C MET A 1 0.06 -26.77 -8.49
N GLN A 2 -1.26 -26.88 -8.68
CA GLN A 2 -1.92 -26.19 -9.79
C GLN A 2 -1.75 -24.69 -9.54
N ASN A 3 -1.13 -23.98 -10.50
CA ASN A 3 -1.07 -22.52 -10.47
C ASN A 3 -2.51 -22.01 -10.53
N GLU A 4 -3.04 -21.55 -9.40
CA GLU A 4 -4.29 -20.84 -9.36
C GLU A 4 -4.15 -19.61 -10.28
N LYS A 5 -4.93 -19.59 -11.36
CA LYS A 5 -4.87 -18.49 -12.32
C LYS A 5 -5.65 -17.32 -11.74
N PHE A 6 -5.07 -16.13 -11.84
CA PHE A 6 -5.80 -14.90 -11.55
C PHE A 6 -7.02 -14.78 -12.48
N ASP A 7 -8.18 -14.56 -11.88
CA ASP A 7 -9.44 -14.29 -12.56
C ASP A 7 -9.66 -12.77 -12.71
N ILE A 8 -10.09 -12.33 -13.90
CA ILE A 8 -10.26 -10.91 -14.21
C ILE A 8 -11.39 -10.27 -13.39
N GLU A 9 -12.48 -10.98 -13.13
CA GLU A 9 -13.59 -10.48 -12.33
C GLU A 9 -13.18 -10.31 -10.87
N ILE A 10 -12.41 -11.27 -10.35
CA ILE A 10 -11.83 -11.16 -9.00
C ILE A 10 -10.83 -9.99 -8.92
N LEU A 11 -9.99 -9.79 -9.93
CA LEU A 11 -9.06 -8.65 -9.97
C LEU A 11 -9.79 -7.31 -10.03
N LYS A 12 -10.90 -7.20 -10.78
CA LYS A 12 -11.76 -6.01 -10.78
C LYS A 12 -12.40 -5.75 -9.43
N LEU A 13 -12.85 -6.81 -8.74
CA LEU A 13 -13.37 -6.69 -7.38
C LEU A 13 -12.30 -6.19 -6.41
N ILE A 14 -11.06 -6.68 -6.55
CA ILE A 14 -9.91 -6.20 -5.78
C ILE A 14 -9.66 -4.71 -6.06
N GLU A 15 -9.63 -4.29 -7.34
CA GLU A 15 -9.48 -2.88 -7.73
C GLU A 15 -10.54 -1.99 -7.09
N ASN A 16 -11.82 -2.36 -7.19
CA ASN A 16 -12.92 -1.59 -6.59
C ASN A 16 -12.78 -1.45 -5.07
N LYS A 17 -12.37 -2.52 -4.37
CA LYS A 17 -12.14 -2.48 -2.92
C LYS A 17 -10.96 -1.58 -2.57
N LEU A 18 -9.88 -1.62 -3.36
CA LEU A 18 -8.71 -0.77 -3.16
C LEU A 18 -9.02 0.70 -3.42
N ASP A 19 -9.83 1.01 -4.45
CA ASP A 19 -10.30 2.37 -4.73
C ASP A 19 -11.19 2.91 -3.59
N TYR A 20 -12.04 2.06 -3.01
CA TYR A 20 -12.82 2.42 -1.83
C TYR A 20 -11.92 2.70 -0.62
N ILE A 21 -10.96 1.81 -0.31
CA ILE A 21 -10.00 2.00 0.79
C ILE A 21 -9.22 3.32 0.59
N TYR A 22 -8.73 3.57 -0.63
CA TYR A 22 -8.05 4.81 -0.99
C TYR A 22 -8.94 6.03 -0.70
N SER A 23 -10.19 6.01 -1.16
CA SER A 23 -11.14 7.11 -1.00
C SER A 23 -11.41 7.41 0.48
N ILE A 24 -11.63 6.37 1.29
CA ILE A 24 -11.84 6.50 2.73
C ILE A 24 -10.59 7.05 3.42
N ALA A 25 -9.41 6.50 3.13
CA ALA A 25 -8.17 6.97 3.75
C ALA A 25 -7.91 8.45 3.44
N LYS A 26 -8.05 8.84 2.17
CA LYS A 26 -7.84 10.22 1.74
C LYS A 26 -8.85 11.19 2.36
N SER A 27 -10.12 10.80 2.45
CA SER A 27 -11.19 11.67 2.99
C SER A 27 -11.05 11.90 4.49
N ASN A 28 -10.49 10.93 5.21
CA ASN A 28 -10.32 10.98 6.67
C ASN A 28 -8.88 11.28 7.09
N TYR A 29 -8.06 11.85 6.19
CA TYR A 29 -6.63 12.10 6.43
C TYR A 29 -6.39 12.87 7.74
N ASN A 30 -7.23 13.84 8.07
CA ASN A 30 -7.05 14.69 9.25
C ASN A 30 -7.31 13.95 10.59
N ASP A 31 -8.01 12.82 10.58
CA ASP A 31 -8.34 12.07 11.80
C ASP A 31 -7.10 11.36 12.35
N ASN A 32 -6.32 10.78 11.46
CA ASN A 32 -5.03 10.18 11.77
C ASN A 32 -4.13 10.20 10.51
N PRO A 33 -3.36 11.28 10.30
CA PRO A 33 -2.55 11.44 9.09
C PRO A 33 -1.56 10.31 8.85
N GLU A 34 -0.97 9.77 9.91
CA GLU A 34 0.01 8.69 9.81
C GLU A 34 -0.64 7.36 9.41
N LEU A 35 -1.77 7.03 10.01
CA LEU A 35 -2.51 5.82 9.64
C LEU A 35 -3.07 5.94 8.22
N MET A 36 -3.75 7.05 7.91
CA MET A 36 -4.46 7.21 6.66
C MET A 36 -3.52 7.30 5.46
N ASP A 37 -2.43 8.06 5.52
CA ASP A 37 -1.47 8.10 4.41
C ASP A 37 -0.74 6.74 4.23
N THR A 38 -0.56 5.96 5.30
CA THR A 38 -0.04 4.58 5.17
C THR A 38 -1.01 3.68 4.43
N ILE A 39 -2.30 3.72 4.80
CA ILE A 39 -3.37 2.96 4.14
C ILE A 39 -3.51 3.39 2.67
N GLU A 40 -3.52 4.70 2.41
CA GLU A 40 -3.62 5.29 1.07
C GLU A 40 -2.48 4.78 0.18
N ASN A 41 -1.24 4.90 0.63
CA ASN A 41 -0.06 4.55 -0.15
C ASN A 41 -0.02 3.05 -0.47
N LEU A 42 -0.37 2.19 0.49
CA LEU A 42 -0.42 0.73 0.27
C LEU A 42 -1.57 0.34 -0.68
N ALA A 43 -2.73 0.98 -0.56
CA ALA A 43 -3.86 0.73 -1.47
C ALA A 43 -3.51 1.10 -2.92
N GLN A 44 -2.84 2.23 -3.13
CA GLN A 44 -2.36 2.65 -4.46
C GLN A 44 -1.37 1.65 -5.06
N VAL A 45 -0.41 1.18 -4.26
CA VAL A 45 0.57 0.17 -4.72
C VAL A 45 -0.11 -1.12 -5.14
N ALA A 46 -1.00 -1.67 -4.29
CA ALA A 46 -1.73 -2.88 -4.61
C ALA A 46 -2.59 -2.73 -5.87
N ASN A 47 -3.21 -1.55 -6.06
CA ASN A 47 -4.06 -1.28 -7.22
C ASN A 47 -3.25 -1.28 -8.52
N ILE A 48 -2.03 -0.72 -8.52
CA ILE A 48 -1.14 -0.77 -9.67
C ILE A 48 -0.79 -2.21 -10.06
N PHE A 49 -0.52 -3.08 -9.09
CA PHE A 49 -0.26 -4.49 -9.38
C PHE A 49 -1.50 -5.20 -9.94
N ALA A 50 -2.69 -4.95 -9.38
CA ALA A 50 -3.93 -5.50 -9.90
C ALA A 50 -4.21 -5.05 -11.34
N LYS A 51 -4.08 -3.74 -11.62
CA LYS A 51 -4.22 -3.15 -12.96
C LYS A 51 -3.22 -3.73 -13.94
N SER A 52 -1.95 -3.82 -13.55
CA SER A 52 -0.90 -4.45 -14.35
C SER A 52 -1.28 -5.88 -14.72
N ARG A 53 -1.73 -6.66 -13.73
CA ARG A 53 -2.14 -8.04 -13.95
C ARG A 53 -3.35 -8.17 -14.89
N ILE A 54 -4.35 -7.28 -14.76
CA ILE A 54 -5.50 -7.24 -15.68
C ILE A 54 -5.03 -6.95 -17.11
N GLN A 55 -4.10 -6.01 -17.31
CA GLN A 55 -3.58 -5.68 -18.64
C GLN A 55 -2.81 -6.87 -19.25
N GLU A 56 -1.96 -7.52 -18.47
CA GLU A 56 -1.26 -8.75 -18.90
C GLU A 56 -2.24 -9.85 -19.33
N LEU A 57 -3.27 -10.11 -18.53
CA LEU A 57 -4.28 -11.14 -18.83
C LEU A 57 -5.11 -10.81 -20.07
N LYS A 58 -5.24 -9.53 -20.42
CA LYS A 58 -5.89 -9.06 -21.67
C LYS A 58 -4.96 -9.07 -22.88
N GLY A 59 -3.68 -9.44 -22.71
CA GLY A 59 -2.69 -9.44 -23.78
C GLY A 59 -2.16 -8.04 -24.13
N HIS A 60 -2.36 -7.04 -23.27
CA HIS A 60 -1.83 -5.70 -23.48
C HIS A 60 -0.41 -5.56 -22.93
N VAL A 61 0.44 -4.84 -23.66
CA VAL A 61 1.77 -4.46 -23.20
C VAL A 61 1.65 -3.27 -22.25
N ILE A 62 2.14 -3.43 -21.02
CA ILE A 62 2.23 -2.33 -20.06
C ILE A 62 3.36 -1.40 -20.52
N THR A 63 3.03 -0.23 -21.06
CA THR A 63 4.01 0.75 -21.57
C THR A 63 4.44 1.78 -20.52
N SER A 64 3.65 1.98 -19.47
CA SER A 64 4.01 2.80 -18.32
C SER A 64 4.95 2.02 -17.39
N SER A 65 6.05 2.63 -16.92
CA SER A 65 6.87 2.05 -15.84
C SER A 65 6.40 2.55 -14.47
N PRO A 66 5.57 1.80 -13.73
CA PRO A 66 5.07 2.24 -12.43
C PRO A 66 6.11 2.11 -11.31
N GLN A 67 7.31 1.62 -11.58
CA GLN A 67 8.30 1.24 -10.58
C GLN A 67 8.67 2.42 -9.67
N GLY A 68 8.98 3.59 -10.25
CA GLY A 68 9.32 4.78 -9.47
C GLY A 68 8.19 5.23 -8.55
N PHE A 69 6.94 5.16 -9.04
CA PHE A 69 5.77 5.50 -8.24
C PHE A 69 5.59 4.51 -7.07
N ILE A 70 5.67 3.20 -7.34
CA ILE A 70 5.58 2.15 -6.31
C ILE A 70 6.66 2.35 -5.23
N VAL A 71 7.91 2.56 -5.64
CA VAL A 71 9.03 2.79 -4.71
C VAL A 71 8.78 4.02 -3.84
N SER A 72 8.33 5.13 -4.44
CA SER A 72 8.04 6.36 -3.69
C SER A 72 6.95 6.16 -2.64
N LYS A 73 5.91 5.38 -2.96
CA LYS A 73 4.76 5.13 -2.08
C LYS A 73 5.10 4.19 -0.93
N ILE A 74 5.89 3.16 -1.20
CA ILE A 74 6.36 2.23 -0.16
C ILE A 74 7.35 2.92 0.79
N ALA A 75 8.21 3.80 0.28
CA ALA A 75 9.22 4.48 1.10
C ALA A 75 8.61 5.22 2.31
N ASN A 76 7.48 5.90 2.13
CA ASN A 76 6.76 6.58 3.20
C ASN A 76 6.27 5.61 4.27
N SER A 77 5.52 4.58 3.87
CA SER A 77 4.99 3.56 4.79
C SER A 77 6.11 2.80 5.51
N TYR A 78 7.20 2.50 4.81
CA TYR A 78 8.37 1.82 5.37
C TYR A 78 9.10 2.70 6.39
N SER A 79 9.32 3.99 6.08
CA SER A 79 9.94 4.93 7.01
C SER A 79 9.11 5.07 8.30
N ARG A 80 7.78 5.09 8.20
CA ARG A 80 6.88 5.15 9.37
C ARG A 80 6.98 3.89 10.23
N MET A 81 6.97 2.72 9.60
CA MET A 81 7.22 1.45 10.30
C MET A 81 8.56 1.47 11.03
N GLN A 82 9.64 1.94 10.39
CA GLN A 82 10.95 2.06 11.03
C GLN A 82 10.94 3.02 12.23
N ASN A 83 10.22 4.13 12.13
CA ASN A 83 10.07 5.07 13.25
C ASN A 83 9.32 4.45 14.42
N TYR A 84 8.24 3.72 14.15
CA TYR A 84 7.51 2.96 15.16
C TYR A 84 8.38 1.89 15.85
N GLU A 85 9.18 1.15 15.09
CA GLU A 85 10.12 0.17 15.64
C GLU A 85 11.19 0.82 16.52
N LYS A 86 11.69 2.00 16.17
CA LYS A 86 12.64 2.77 16.99
C LYS A 86 12.00 3.20 18.31
N GLN A 87 10.80 3.78 18.26
CA GLN A 87 10.06 4.18 19.47
C GLN A 87 9.84 2.99 20.40
N LYS A 88 9.51 1.80 19.88
CA LYS A 88 9.41 0.58 20.70
C LYS A 88 10.71 0.14 21.36
N LYS A 89 11.86 0.36 20.72
CA LYS A 89 13.17 0.09 21.33
C LYS A 89 13.49 1.10 22.43
N ASP A 90 13.05 2.34 22.28
CA ASP A 90 13.25 3.42 23.26
C ASP A 90 12.30 3.31 24.48
N ILE A 91 11.16 2.61 24.36
CA ILE A 91 10.21 2.36 25.46
C ILE A 91 10.79 1.41 26.54
N ASN A 92 11.95 0.78 26.31
CA ASN A 92 12.65 -0.03 27.32
C ASN A 92 13.52 0.80 28.30
N VAL A 93 13.35 2.12 28.40
CA VAL A 93 14.02 2.94 29.44
C VAL A 93 13.02 3.47 30.47
N PRO A 94 13.00 2.93 31.71
CA PRO A 94 12.43 3.64 32.85
C PRO A 94 13.33 3.68 34.10
N PRO A 95 13.13 4.58 35.09
CA PRO A 95 12.77 6.00 35.03
C PRO A 95 13.75 6.91 35.85
N TRP A 96 14.98 6.44 36.12
CA TRP A 96 15.92 7.04 37.09
C TRP A 96 17.20 7.65 36.48
N LYS A 97 17.28 7.80 35.16
CA LYS A 97 18.45 8.35 34.46
C LYS A 97 18.17 9.69 33.77
N LEU A 98 17.64 10.64 34.54
CA LEU A 98 17.89 12.07 34.34
C LEU A 98 18.78 12.54 35.48
#